data_AF-A0A3B8XGP4-F1
#
_entry.id   AF-A0A3B8XGP4-F1
#
_cell.length_a   1.000
_cell.length_b   1.000
_cell.length_c   1.000
_cell.angle_alpha   90.00
_cell.angle_beta   90.00
_cell.angle_gamma   90.00
#
_symmetry.space_group_name_H-M   'P 1'
#
loop_
_entity.id
_entity.type
_entity.pdbx_description
1 polymer ?
#
loop_
_entity_poly.entity_id
_entity_poly.type
_entity_poly.pdbx_seq_one_letter_code
_entity_poly.pdbx_strand_id
1 'polypeptide(L)' 'IAAPVYSADGKVLAAIDVSGPAHRLQAGGGPDLVALTRDAAADLSRRLGFRGRAAR' A
#
# COMPACT_ATOMS: atom_id res chain seq x y z
N ILE A 1 -8.43 -2.83 4.01
CA ILE A 1 -7.10 -2.29 4.38
C ILE A 1 -6.55 -1.64 3.13
N ALA A 2 -6.09 -0.39 3.17
CA ALA A 2 -5.66 0.33 1.97
C ALA A 2 -4.34 1.07 2.19
N ALA A 3 -3.56 1.25 1.13
CA ALA A 3 -2.35 2.07 1.12
C ALA A 3 -2.31 2.97 -0.14
N PRO A 4 -1.80 4.21 -0.01
CA PRO A 4 -1.75 5.15 -1.12
C PRO A 4 -0.64 4.80 -2.11
N VAL A 5 -0.93 5.02 -3.39
CA VAL A 5 0.03 4.96 -4.48
C VAL A 5 0.37 6.38 -4.90
N TYR A 6 1.66 6.68 -5.02
CA TYR A 6 2.16 7.99 -5.36
C TYR A 6 2.65 8.04 -6.81
N SER A 7 2.38 9.16 -7.49
CA SER A 7 3.00 9.51 -8.76
C SER A 7 4.45 9.97 -8.58
N ALA A 8 5.17 10.13 -9.69
CA ALA A 8 6.55 10.62 -9.68
C ALA A 8 6.73 12.00 -9.02
N ASP A 9 5.72 12.87 -9.07
CA ASP A 9 5.72 14.18 -8.38
C ASP A 9 5.34 14.10 -6.88
N GLY A 10 5.15 12.88 -6.36
CA GLY A 10 4.86 12.63 -4.95
C GLY A 10 3.44 12.95 -4.51
N LYS A 11 2.51 13.19 -5.45
CA LYS A 11 1.08 13.30 -5.16
C LYS A 11 0.46 11.92 -5.04
N VAL A 12 -0.63 11.82 -4.27
CA VAL A 12 -1.45 10.60 -4.24
C VAL A 12 -2.14 10.49 -5.60
N LEU A 13 -1.87 9.41 -6.32
CA LEU A 13 -2.45 9.11 -7.63
C LEU A 13 -3.61 8.11 -7.51
N ALA A 14 -3.48 7.11 -6.65
CA ALA A 14 -4.43 6.03 -6.48
C ALA A 14 -4.28 5.37 -5.09
N ALA A 15 -5.02 4.29 -4.84
CA ALA A 15 -4.85 3.42 -3.69
C ALA A 15 -4.86 1.95 -4.12
N ILE A 16 -4.12 1.10 -3.40
CA ILE A 16 -4.28 -0.35 -3.43
C ILE A 16 -4.98 -0.75 -2.13
N ASP A 17 -6.01 -1.60 -2.25
CA ASP A 17 -6.69 -2.15 -1.08
C ASP A 17 -6.89 -3.67 -1.16
N VAL A 18 -7.03 -4.24 0.03
CA VAL A 18 -7.52 -5.59 0.27
C VAL A 18 -8.82 -5.49 1.06
N SER A 19 -9.86 -6.14 0.55
CA SER A 19 -11.19 -6.22 1.16
C SER A 19 -11.62 -7.68 1.37
N GLY A 20 -12.57 -7.89 2.27
CA GLY A 20 -13.08 -9.22 2.59
C GLY A 20 -13.84 -9.28 3.93
N PRO A 21 -14.39 -10.44 4.29
CA PRO A 21 -15.10 -10.62 5.56
C PRO A 21 -14.18 -10.36 6.77
N ALA A 22 -14.66 -9.59 7.74
CA ALA A 22 -13.87 -9.16 8.91
C ALA A 22 -13.19 -10.33 9.64
N HIS A 23 -13.92 -11.43 9.87
CA HIS A 23 -13.39 -12.61 10.56
C HIS A 23 -12.23 -13.29 9.82
N ARG A 24 -12.10 -13.12 8.49
CA ARG A 24 -10.96 -13.64 7.72
C ARG A 24 -9.79 -12.67 7.71
N LEU A 25 -10.08 -11.37 7.62
CA LEU A 25 -9.03 -10.34 7.62
C LEU A 25 -8.34 -10.21 8.98
N GLN A 26 -9.03 -10.58 10.07
CA GLN A 26 -8.54 -10.53 11.45
C GLN A 26 -8.17 -11.91 12.01
N ALA A 27 -8.21 -12.97 11.18
CA ALA A 27 -7.86 -14.31 11.63
C ALA A 27 -6.39 -14.37 12.08
N GLY A 28 -6.15 -14.75 13.34
CA GLY A 28 -4.81 -14.93 13.87
C GLY A 28 -4.03 -16.00 13.09
N GLY A 29 -2.73 -15.77 12.88
CA GLY A 29 -1.86 -16.66 12.09
C GLY A 29 -1.96 -16.48 10.56
N GLY A 30 -2.81 -15.57 10.09
CA GLY A 30 -2.83 -15.13 8.69
C GLY A 30 -1.62 -14.25 8.33
N PRO A 31 -1.44 -13.95 7.03
CA PRO A 31 -0.40 -13.04 6.57
C PRO A 31 -0.62 -11.63 7.12
N ASP A 32 0.46 -10.87 7.29
CA ASP A 32 0.39 -9.45 7.65
C ASP A 32 -0.14 -8.63 6.46
N LEU A 33 -1.47 -8.54 6.37
CA LEU A 33 -2.16 -7.81 5.30
C LEU A 33 -1.82 -6.31 5.30
N VAL A 34 -1.45 -5.73 6.45
CA VAL A 34 -1.05 -4.33 6.52
C VAL A 34 0.30 -4.14 5.84
N ALA A 35 1.30 -4.96 6.19
CA ALA A 35 2.61 -4.91 5.55
C ALA A 35 2.51 -5.17 4.04
N LEU A 36 1.80 -6.23 3.64
CA LEU A 36 1.64 -6.59 2.24
C LEU A 36 0.95 -5.50 1.41
N THR A 37 -0.09 -4.87 1.94
CA THR A 37 -0.79 -3.78 1.24
C THR A 37 0.11 -2.56 1.06
N ARG A 38 0.91 -2.23 2.08
CA ARG A 38 1.88 -1.12 2.02
C ARG A 38 3.00 -1.41 1.03
N ASP A 39 3.54 -2.63 1.03
CA ASP A 39 4.61 -3.03 0.12
C ASP A 39 4.15 -3.05 -1.33
N ALA A 40 2.94 -3.54 -1.60
CA ALA A 40 2.34 -3.49 -2.93
C ALA A 40 2.17 -2.05 -3.43
N ALA A 41 1.65 -1.15 -2.58
CA ALA A 41 1.48 0.25 -2.94
C ALA A 41 2.82 0.98 -3.15
N ALA A 42 3.83 0.68 -2.33
CA ALA A 42 5.18 1.21 -2.47
C ALA A 42 5.84 0.70 -3.76
N ASP A 43 5.64 -0.57 -4.11
CA ASP A 43 6.18 -1.15 -5.35
C ASP A 43 5.57 -0.51 -6.60
N LEU A 44 4.25 -0.36 -6.63
CA LEU A 44 3.59 0.34 -7.73
C LEU A 44 4.04 1.80 -7.81
N SER A 45 4.16 2.49 -6.67
CA SER A 45 4.67 3.87 -6.64
C SER A 45 6.07 3.97 -7.25
N ARG A 46 7.00 3.06 -6.90
CA ARG A 46 8.35 3.01 -7.49
C ARG A 46 8.32 2.81 -9.01
N ARG A 47 7.47 1.91 -9.49
CA ARG A 47 7.29 1.67 -10.94
C ARG A 47 6.70 2.89 -11.66
N LEU A 48 5.91 3.70 -10.96
CA LEU A 48 5.37 4.97 -11.44
C LEU A 48 6.34 6.15 -11.29
N GLY A 49 7.59 5.90 -10.87
CA GLY A 49 8.64 6.90 -10.77
C GLY A 49 8.73 7.62 -9.43
N PHE A 50 7.93 7.25 -8.43
CA PHE A 50 8.07 7.80 -7.08
C PHE A 50 9.37 7.30 -6.42
N ARG A 51 10.21 8.24 -5.97
CA ARG A 51 11.52 7.96 -5.36
C ARG A 51 11.56 8.18 -3.85
N GLY A 52 10.39 8.28 -3.21
CA GLY A 52 10.28 8.66 -1.81
C GLY A 52 10.25 10.18 -1.65
N ARG A 53 9.55 10.62 -0.60
CA ARG A 53 9.64 12.01 -0.16
C ARG A 53 10.96 12.12 0.62
N ALA A 54 11.93 12.87 0.10
CA ALA A 54 13.12 13.19 0.88
C ALA A 54 12.64 13.70 2.24
N ALA A 55 13.10 13.05 3.32
CA ALA A 55 12.78 13.48 4.68
C ALA A 55 13.20 14.96 4.77
N ARG A 56 12.22 15.82 5.03
CA ARG A 56 12.42 17.25 5.21
C ARG A 56 12.23 17.58 6.67
#